data_AF-A0A3N6FW17-F1
#
_entry.id   AF-A0A3N6FW17-F1
#
_cell.length_a   1.000
_cell.length_b   1.000
_cell.length_c   1.000
_cell.angle_alpha   90.00
_cell.angle_beta   90.00
_cell.angle_gamma   90.00
#
_symmetry.space_group_name_H-M   'P 1'
#
loop_
_entity.id
_entity.type
_entity.pdbx_description
1 polymer ?
#
loop_
_entity_poly.entity_id
_entity_poly.type
_entity_poly.pdbx_seq_one_letter_code
_entity_poly.pdbx_strand_id
1 'polypeptide(L)' 'MKVTFAYPRVTADGTEHKPNSTADLDDTEAKQLIKDGFARPSDGPTRAQPKPAAAGVRAESKGSEK' A
#
# COMPACT_ATOMS: atom_id res chain seq x y z
N MET A 1 6.69 -14.90 -3.75
CA MET A 1 6.31 -13.60 -4.38
C MET A 1 6.31 -12.52 -3.33
N LYS A 2 7.12 -11.47 -3.52
CA LYS A 2 7.21 -10.37 -2.55
C LYS A 2 6.03 -9.41 -2.66
N VAL A 3 5.35 -9.18 -1.55
CA VAL A 3 4.27 -8.20 -1.42
C VAL A 3 4.48 -7.27 -0.25
N THR A 4 3.98 -6.05 -0.39
CA THR A 4 3.94 -5.03 0.66
C THR A 4 2.53 -4.95 1.24
N PHE A 5 2.38 -5.12 2.54
CA PHE A 5 1.07 -5.03 3.20
C PHE A 5 0.61 -3.58 3.34
N ALA A 6 -0.67 -3.31 3.07
CA ALA A 6 -1.25 -1.99 3.25
C ALA A 6 -1.74 -1.75 4.69
N TYR A 7 -2.05 -2.83 5.42
CA TYR A 7 -2.65 -2.83 6.76
C TYR A 7 -1.92 -3.82 7.66
N PRO A 8 -1.99 -3.68 9.01
CA PRO A 8 -1.41 -4.68 9.89
C PRO A 8 -2.12 -6.03 9.69
N ARG A 9 -1.34 -7.10 9.55
CA ARG A 9 -1.88 -8.44 9.33
C ARG A 9 -1.02 -9.49 10.01
N VAL A 10 -1.67 -10.47 10.61
CA VAL A 10 -1.03 -11.71 11.05
C VAL A 10 -1.16 -12.73 9.92
N THR A 11 -0.03 -13.24 9.42
CA THR A 11 -0.01 -14.30 8.40
C THR A 11 -0.31 -15.67 9.02
N ALA A 12 -0.54 -16.68 8.18
CA ALA A 12 -0.84 -18.04 8.64
C ALA A 12 0.30 -18.65 9.50
N ASP A 13 1.53 -18.16 9.32
CA ASP A 13 2.71 -18.54 10.12
C ASP A 13 2.72 -17.91 11.53
N GLY A 14 1.73 -17.06 11.85
CA GLY A 14 1.66 -16.33 13.11
C GLY A 14 2.53 -15.08 13.15
N THR A 15 3.17 -14.72 12.04
CA THR A 15 4.00 -13.52 11.94
C THR A 15 3.13 -12.27 11.75
N GLU A 16 3.31 -11.27 12.63
CA GLU A 16 2.65 -9.97 12.50
C GLU A 16 3.44 -9.05 11.55
N HIS A 17 2.80 -8.62 10.48
CA HIS A 17 3.33 -7.65 9.54
C HIS A 17 2.72 -6.28 9.78
N LYS A 18 3.59 -5.28 9.93
CA LYS A 18 3.20 -3.87 10.01
C LYS A 18 2.75 -3.36 8.63
N PRO A 19 1.97 -2.26 8.59
CA PRO A 19 1.74 -1.52 7.34
C PRO A 19 3.06 -1.17 6.67
N ASN A 20 3.11 -1.32 5.35
CA ASN A 20 4.30 -1.15 4.49
C ASN A 20 5.43 -2.16 4.75
N SER A 21 5.21 -3.19 5.57
CA SER A 21 6.13 -4.31 5.68
C SER A 21 6.05 -5.17 4.42
N THR A 22 7.21 -5.66 3.97
CA THR A 22 7.32 -6.61 2.86
C THR A 22 7.48 -8.03 3.37
N ALA A 23 6.73 -8.98 2.81
CA ALA A 23 6.91 -10.41 3.02
C ALA A 23 6.99 -11.14 1.69
N ASP A 24 7.68 -12.29 1.70
CA ASP A 24 7.59 -13.24 0.60
C ASP A 24 6.50 -14.26 0.93
N LEU A 25 5.48 -14.32 0.07
CA LEU A 25 4.34 -15.21 0.20
C LEU A 25 4.19 -16.07 -1.05
N ASP A 26 3.47 -17.18 -0.94
CA ASP A 26 3.06 -17.97 -2.09
C ASP A 26 2.28 -17.15 -3.12
N ASP A 27 2.48 -17.44 -4.41
CA ASP A 27 1.84 -16.73 -5.51
C ASP A 27 0.31 -16.69 -5.41
N THR A 28 -0.30 -17.80 -4.98
CA THR A 28 -1.75 -17.90 -4.81
C THR A 28 -2.25 -16.97 -3.71
N GLU A 29 -1.57 -16.95 -2.55
CA GLU A 29 -1.92 -16.10 -1.43
C GLU A 29 -1.65 -14.63 -1.75
N ALA A 30 -0.47 -14.31 -2.27
CA ALA A 30 -0.09 -12.98 -2.70
C ALA A 30 -1.11 -12.37 -3.68
N LYS A 31 -1.56 -13.13 -4.68
CA LYS A 31 -2.57 -12.68 -5.65
C LYS A 31 -3.93 -12.42 -5.00
N GLN A 32 -4.36 -13.25 -4.05
CA GLN A 32 -5.59 -13.02 -3.29
C GLN A 32 -5.49 -11.73 -2.49
N LEU A 33 -4.40 -11.53 -1.74
CA LEU A 33 -4.18 -10.33 -0.94
C LEU A 33 -4.15 -9.05 -1.78
N ILE A 34 -3.55 -9.12 -2.97
CA ILE A 34 -3.53 -8.00 -3.91
C ILE A 34 -4.94 -7.74 -4.46
N LYS A 35 -5.67 -8.80 -4.82
CA LYS A 35 -7.04 -8.70 -5.34
C LYS A 35 -8.01 -8.12 -4.31
N ASP A 36 -7.86 -8.49 -3.05
CA ASP A 36 -8.67 -7.99 -1.94
C ASP A 36 -8.23 -6.59 -1.46
N GLY A 37 -7.13 -6.06 -2.00
CA GLY A 37 -6.60 -4.73 -1.66
C GLY A 37 -5.83 -4.66 -0.33
N PHE A 38 -5.52 -5.81 0.28
CA PHE A 38 -4.73 -5.89 1.52
C PHE A 38 -3.22 -5.80 1.30
N ALA A 39 -2.73 -6.17 0.12
CA ALA A 39 -1.31 -6.12 -0.21
C ALA A 39 -1.07 -5.55 -1.62
N ARG A 40 0.19 -5.22 -1.91
CA ARG A 40 0.65 -4.67 -3.19
C ARG A 40 1.86 -5.47 -3.65
N PRO A 41 2.04 -5.74 -4.95
CA PRO A 41 3.26 -6.39 -5.44
C PRO A 41 4.47 -5.51 -5.14
N SER A 42 5.50 -6.08 -4.52
CA SER A 42 6.72 -5.36 -4.15
C SER A 42 7.70 -5.18 -5.33
N ASP A 43 7.60 -6.03 -6.36
CA ASP A 43 8.57 -6.15 -7.45
C ASP A 43 8.06 -5.59 -8.81
N GLY A 44 6.86 -5.01 -8.84
CA GLY A 44 6.34 -4.37 -10.06
C GLY A 44 6.99 -3.00 -10.28
N PRO A 45 7.15 -2.53 -11.55
CA PRO A 45 7.50 -1.14 -11.81
C PRO A 45 6.51 -0.31 -11.00
N THR A 46 7.03 0.54 -10.12
CA THR A 46 6.29 1.37 -9.19
C THR A 46 5.08 1.98 -9.90
N ARG A 47 3.93 1.29 -9.87
CA ARG A 47 2.66 1.87 -10.28
C ARG A 47 2.35 2.79 -9.13
N ALA A 48 2.89 4.01 -9.27
CA ALA A 48 2.81 5.09 -8.33
C ALA A 48 1.45 5.02 -7.67
N GLN A 49 1.44 4.77 -6.37
CA GLN A 49 0.25 5.01 -5.59
C GLN A 49 -0.24 6.41 -5.97
N PRO A 50 -1.47 6.60 -6.46
CA PRO A 50 -2.11 7.86 -6.19
C PRO A 50 -2.11 7.92 -4.67
N LYS A 51 -1.25 8.78 -4.14
CA LYS A 51 -1.23 9.15 -2.73
C LYS A 51 -2.70 9.30 -2.36
N PRO A 52 -3.23 8.63 -1.32
CA PRO A 52 -4.56 8.94 -0.87
C PRO A 52 -4.57 10.45 -0.68
N ALA A 53 -5.33 11.16 -1.51
CA ALA A 53 -5.53 12.58 -1.31
C ALA A 53 -6.12 12.64 0.09
N ALA A 54 -5.32 13.13 1.03
CA ALA A 54 -5.82 13.46 2.35
C ALA A 54 -7.05 14.35 2.08
N ALA A 55 -8.23 13.79 2.32
CA ALA A 55 -9.46 14.53 2.22
C ALA A 55 -9.36 15.63 3.29
N GLY A 56 -9.05 16.85 2.85
CA GLY A 56 -9.06 18.03 3.70
C GLY A 56 -7.79 18.85 3.66
N VAL A 57 -7.60 19.63 2.61
CA VAL A 57 -7.59 21.10 2.77
C VAL A 57 -8.06 21.73 1.47
N ARG A 58 -9.03 22.62 1.63
CA ARG A 58 -9.80 23.27 0.57
C ARG A 58 -8.91 24.12 -0.32
N ALA A 59 -9.37 24.29 -1.55
CA ALA A 59 -8.91 25.32 -2.47
C ALA A 59 -8.87 26.72 -1.82
N GLU A 60 -7.75 27.41 -1.93
CA GLU A 60 -7.66 28.87 -1.99
C GLU A 60 -6.32 29.19 -2.70
N SER A 61 -6.34 29.40 -4.02
CA SER A 61 -6.42 30.71 -4.66
C SER A 61 -5.12 31.54 -4.55
N LYS A 62 -4.46 31.67 -5.70
CA LYS A 62 -3.72 32.83 -6.23
C LYS A 62 -3.07 33.82 -5.24
N GLY A 63 -1.74 33.89 -5.35
CA GLY A 63 -0.97 35.13 -5.50
C GLY A 63 -0.83 36.05 -4.29
N SER A 64 0.41 36.38 -3.92
CA SER A 64 0.80 37.77 -3.67
C SER A 64 2.31 37.92 -3.57
N GLU A 65 2.76 38.85 -4.39
CA GLU A 65 4.04 39.52 -4.50
C GLU A 65 4.44 40.24 -3.20
N LYS A 66 5.74 40.24 -2.87
CA LYS A 66 6.41 41.39 -2.25
C LYS A 66 7.92 41.34 -2.47
#